data_AF-A0A7C3XXQ2-F1
#
_entry.id   AF-A0A7C3XXQ2-F1
#
_cell.length_a   1.000
_cell.length_b   1.000
_cell.length_c   1.000
_cell.angle_alpha   90.00
_cell.angle_beta   90.00
_cell.angle_gamma   90.00
#
_symmetry.space_group_name_H-M   'P 1'
#
loop_
_entity.id
_entity.type
_entity.pdbx_description
1 polymer ?
#
loop_
_entity_poly.entity_id
_entity_poly.type
_entity_poly.pdbx_seq_one_letter_code
_entity_poly.pdbx_strand_id
1 'polypeptide(L)'
;MRLTDAFPNPTRRAPAAAVRCGAMLALVAAAAAMCVAPARAGGAPADDRIEQARRALDALARKVPWFHIVPLPPRGEIELKAGDSLTIDDLRGTVIDDDPPASAEPAEAYHPHMADDCPPDARPYVARGIAPFRFRHFNCEFNYGGWHNYNMQDYAALHGFNIMYPYTRTAAQTRHWPKNTLILSCGSFIDWDKWLAERGLGAGRYDRLVGLDLVRMHLDAGLFGKNSDAGRPQADALMIDMEHGFLPPDQLRRQPWYPADGDSRTRRDFEKRYYDGYSLTCISSVLAARRQGWNIVGIYGWSPFERTWHGLENASADLGEHFAWNAFGRRILDVVSVVHNSVYCFYWSPRNVAYVLANIDLNMKMVRAADPGKPVRPYFWTLLHGGGEGQRWWREQPLPDEEQRAMTAMAFFTGIDGIVCWNWSGTGSHHTVALRTKARRKVKDPNGDPWELWQWEHHHVMVDRPFRAADDVGNQEHFRRYDVLEIVAVDDTQRTARFRRAGPAARPAAASQPSPVEYTMPADELVPLLRPKSAPVAAMIEGMALVKPLEYLLRHGQVMIDVSAQHQFAQTLPVVRRVRLGPWHVLATYDPAVVHGGVPRQIVLEDFDGVRGRKLRLPADAQTRIFVLEERSGG
;
A
#
# COMPACT_ATOMS: atom_id res chain seq x y z
N MET A 1 14.62 -2.00 16.70
CA MET A 1 15.83 -1.90 15.84
C MET A 1 15.37 -1.36 14.49
N ARG A 2 16.11 -0.46 13.82
CA ARG A 2 15.61 0.28 12.64
C ARG A 2 15.77 -0.56 11.36
N LEU A 3 14.74 -0.56 10.52
CA LEU A 3 14.58 -1.28 9.25
C LEU A 3 15.46 -0.71 8.09
N THR A 4 16.71 -0.31 8.36
CA THR A 4 17.49 0.48 7.38
C THR A 4 18.67 -0.21 6.71
N ASP A 5 19.08 -1.42 7.12
CA ASP A 5 20.34 -2.02 6.62
C ASP A 5 20.20 -3.05 5.48
N ALA A 6 19.01 -3.24 4.88
CA ALA A 6 18.81 -4.31 3.90
C ALA A 6 18.89 -3.93 2.40
N PHE A 7 19.16 -2.67 2.02
CA PHE A 7 19.18 -2.28 0.60
C PHE A 7 20.43 -1.46 0.21
N PRO A 8 21.47 -2.09 -0.38
CA PRO A 8 22.55 -1.34 -1.00
C PRO A 8 22.12 -0.72 -2.34
N ASN A 9 22.41 0.57 -2.47
CA ASN A 9 22.29 1.38 -3.67
C ASN A 9 23.31 0.90 -4.74
N PRO A 10 22.91 0.45 -5.94
CA PRO A 10 23.87 0.04 -6.97
C PRO A 10 24.35 1.26 -7.76
N THR A 11 25.19 2.10 -7.16
CA THR A 11 25.90 3.15 -7.90
C THR A 11 27.16 2.57 -8.55
N ARG A 12 27.01 1.85 -9.66
CA ARG A 12 28.12 1.67 -10.62
C ARG A 12 27.99 2.71 -11.73
N ARG A 13 28.85 3.73 -11.66
CA ARG A 13 29.16 4.63 -12.79
C ARG A 13 29.82 3.80 -13.89
N ALA A 14 29.17 3.69 -15.05
CA ALA A 14 29.83 3.37 -16.29
C ALA A 14 30.50 4.65 -16.85
N PRO A 15 31.68 4.56 -17.49
CA PRO A 15 32.34 5.72 -18.08
C PRO A 15 31.58 6.19 -19.33
N ALA A 16 31.55 7.51 -19.51
CA ALA A 16 30.93 8.18 -20.63
C ALA A 16 31.67 7.88 -21.94
N ALA A 17 30.97 7.30 -22.91
CA ALA A 17 31.36 7.33 -24.31
C ALA A 17 30.30 8.12 -25.09
N ALA A 18 30.73 9.25 -25.65
CA ALA A 18 29.92 10.10 -26.49
C ALA A 18 29.71 9.43 -27.86
N VAL A 19 28.46 9.32 -28.30
CA VAL A 19 28.12 9.11 -29.71
C VAL A 19 26.99 10.07 -30.08
N ARG A 20 27.29 10.98 -31.02
CA ARG A 20 26.32 11.78 -31.76
C ARG A 20 25.83 10.97 -32.97
N CYS A 21 24.51 10.92 -33.17
CA CYS A 21 23.74 10.80 -34.42
C CYS A 21 22.28 10.56 -33.96
N GLY A 22 21.27 11.33 -34.35
CA GLY A 22 20.78 11.51 -35.72
C GLY A 22 19.41 10.79 -35.80
N ALA A 23 18.37 11.50 -36.21
CA ALA A 23 16.96 11.11 -36.17
C ALA A 23 16.61 9.72 -36.74
N MET A 24 15.64 9.03 -36.13
CA MET A 24 14.58 8.31 -36.86
C MET A 24 13.41 7.94 -35.94
N LEU A 25 12.22 8.39 -36.36
CA LEU A 25 10.90 7.92 -35.95
C LEU A 25 10.61 6.55 -36.59
N ALA A 26 9.82 5.74 -35.87
CA ALA A 26 8.81 4.78 -36.36
C ALA A 26 9.11 3.27 -36.43
N LEU A 27 8.08 2.50 -35.97
CA LEU A 27 7.78 1.04 -36.07
C LEU A 27 8.55 0.09 -35.12
N VAL A 28 8.00 -0.91 -34.40
CA VAL A 28 6.69 -1.63 -34.28
C VAL A 28 6.79 -2.40 -32.93
N ALA A 29 5.87 -2.35 -31.96
CA ALA A 29 4.53 -2.95 -31.89
C ALA A 29 4.48 -4.49 -32.04
N ALA A 30 4.84 -5.22 -30.99
CA ALA A 30 4.31 -6.56 -30.72
C ALA A 30 4.38 -6.86 -29.21
N ALA A 31 3.57 -6.14 -28.42
CA ALA A 31 3.26 -6.60 -27.07
C ALA A 31 2.27 -7.76 -27.22
N ALA A 32 2.76 -9.00 -27.10
CA ALA A 32 1.88 -10.12 -26.85
C ALA A 32 1.12 -9.82 -25.55
N ALA A 33 -0.18 -9.55 -25.66
CA ALA A 33 -1.05 -9.48 -24.50
C ALA A 33 -0.94 -10.82 -23.77
N MET A 34 -0.23 -10.85 -22.64
CA MET A 34 -0.19 -12.04 -21.79
C MET A 34 -1.57 -12.19 -21.17
N CYS A 35 -2.44 -12.96 -21.82
CA CYS A 35 -3.72 -13.39 -21.28
C CYS A 35 -3.45 -14.30 -20.06
N VAL A 36 -3.57 -13.75 -18.86
CA VAL A 36 -3.48 -14.54 -17.63
C VAL A 36 -4.88 -15.09 -17.32
N ALA A 37 -5.04 -16.41 -17.44
CA ALA A 37 -6.31 -17.07 -17.12
C ALA A 37 -6.61 -16.98 -15.61
N PRO A 38 -7.86 -16.69 -15.20
CA PRO A 38 -8.24 -16.70 -13.79
C PRO A 38 -8.16 -18.12 -13.22
N ALA A 39 -7.69 -18.25 -11.97
CA ALA A 39 -7.67 -19.52 -11.25
C ALA A 39 -9.08 -20.10 -11.15
N ARG A 40 -9.25 -21.37 -11.55
CA ARG A 40 -10.53 -22.08 -11.56
C ARG A 40 -10.95 -22.47 -10.15
N ALA A 41 -11.52 -21.53 -9.38
CA ALA A 41 -12.39 -21.87 -8.26
C ALA A 41 -13.80 -22.13 -8.83
N GLY A 42 -14.45 -23.24 -8.45
CA GLY A 42 -15.73 -23.77 -8.96
C GLY A 42 -16.82 -22.73 -9.27
N GLY A 43 -16.66 -22.04 -10.38
CA GLY A 43 -17.44 -20.86 -10.73
C GLY A 43 -18.77 -21.24 -11.37
N ALA A 44 -19.75 -20.34 -11.22
CA ALA A 44 -20.98 -20.41 -11.97
C ALA A 44 -20.67 -20.57 -13.49
N PRO A 45 -21.57 -21.23 -14.25
CA PRO A 45 -21.51 -21.27 -15.71
C PRO A 45 -21.19 -19.89 -16.32
N ALA A 46 -20.54 -19.87 -17.48
CA ALA A 46 -20.14 -18.62 -18.14
C ALA A 46 -21.33 -17.65 -18.32
N ASP A 47 -22.49 -18.17 -18.70
CA ASP A 47 -23.71 -17.40 -18.94
C ASP A 47 -24.22 -16.72 -17.65
N ASP A 48 -24.19 -17.43 -16.52
CA ASP A 48 -24.58 -16.88 -15.22
C ASP A 48 -23.69 -15.70 -14.80
N ARG A 49 -22.39 -15.75 -15.15
CA ARG A 49 -21.46 -14.65 -14.86
C ARG A 49 -21.74 -13.42 -15.71
N ILE A 50 -22.08 -13.60 -16.98
CA ILE A 50 -22.43 -12.50 -17.87
C ILE A 50 -23.72 -11.83 -17.40
N GLU A 51 -24.70 -12.62 -17.00
CA GLU A 51 -25.98 -12.10 -16.49
C GLU A 51 -25.80 -11.34 -15.17
N GLN A 52 -25.00 -11.86 -14.23
CA GLN A 52 -24.69 -11.14 -12.98
C GLN A 52 -23.95 -9.81 -13.24
N ALA A 53 -23.01 -9.79 -14.19
CA ALA A 53 -22.32 -8.56 -14.58
C ALA A 53 -23.28 -7.54 -15.20
N ARG A 54 -24.20 -7.97 -16.08
CA ARG A 54 -25.26 -7.11 -16.64
C ARG A 54 -26.10 -6.47 -15.54
N ARG A 55 -26.59 -7.27 -14.59
CA ARG A 55 -27.39 -6.76 -13.45
C ARG A 55 -26.64 -5.73 -12.61
N ALA A 56 -25.34 -5.95 -12.39
CA ALA A 56 -24.51 -4.99 -11.67
C ALA A 56 -24.39 -3.64 -12.42
N LEU A 57 -24.17 -3.68 -13.73
CA LEU A 57 -24.12 -2.48 -14.56
C LEU A 57 -25.48 -1.76 -14.64
N ASP A 58 -26.57 -2.51 -14.80
CA ASP A 58 -27.93 -1.93 -14.79
C ASP A 58 -28.26 -1.29 -13.44
N ALA A 59 -27.81 -1.89 -12.33
CA ALA A 59 -27.97 -1.31 -11.00
C ALA A 59 -27.18 -0.02 -10.85
N LEU A 60 -25.95 0.04 -11.36
CA LEU A 60 -25.16 1.27 -11.38
C LEU A 60 -25.83 2.37 -12.21
N ALA A 61 -26.31 2.06 -13.42
CA ALA A 61 -27.01 3.02 -14.28
C ALA A 61 -28.28 3.59 -13.64
N ARG A 62 -29.01 2.79 -12.83
CA ARG A 62 -30.16 3.29 -12.05
C ARG A 62 -29.75 4.24 -10.92
N LYS A 63 -28.61 3.97 -10.27
CA LYS A 63 -28.11 4.78 -9.14
C LYS A 63 -27.44 6.07 -9.59
N VAL A 64 -26.84 6.07 -10.78
CA VAL A 64 -26.09 7.20 -11.34
C VAL A 64 -26.67 7.48 -12.74
N PRO A 65 -27.74 8.28 -12.88
CA PRO A 65 -28.52 8.36 -14.13
C PRO A 65 -27.76 8.83 -15.37
N TRP A 66 -26.66 9.56 -15.21
CA TRP A 66 -25.83 10.00 -16.33
C TRP A 66 -24.79 8.93 -16.75
N PHE A 67 -24.54 7.91 -15.90
CA PHE A 67 -23.67 6.80 -16.22
C PHE A 67 -24.24 6.01 -17.39
N HIS A 68 -23.39 5.76 -18.38
CA HIS A 68 -23.75 4.98 -19.55
C HIS A 68 -22.57 4.10 -19.97
N ILE A 69 -22.90 2.98 -20.60
CA ILE A 69 -21.91 2.08 -21.19
C ILE A 69 -21.59 2.59 -22.58
N VAL A 70 -20.31 2.83 -22.87
CA VAL A 70 -19.89 3.36 -24.16
C VAL A 70 -19.70 2.21 -25.16
N PRO A 71 -20.42 2.21 -26.30
CA PRO A 71 -20.27 1.15 -27.29
C PRO A 71 -18.90 1.25 -27.98
N LEU A 72 -18.18 0.12 -28.03
CA LEU A 72 -16.93 0.02 -28.79
C LEU A 72 -17.21 -0.16 -30.28
N PRO A 73 -16.62 0.68 -31.15
CA PRO A 73 -16.70 0.45 -32.58
C PRO A 73 -15.85 -0.77 -32.97
N PRO A 74 -16.24 -1.54 -34.01
CA PRO A 74 -15.48 -2.71 -34.44
C PRO A 74 -14.04 -2.35 -34.87
N ARG A 75 -13.84 -1.16 -35.46
CA ARG A 75 -12.54 -0.57 -35.85
C ARG A 75 -12.65 0.96 -35.81
N GLY A 76 -11.52 1.65 -35.99
CA GLY A 76 -11.46 3.10 -36.02
C GLY A 76 -11.08 3.70 -34.67
N GLU A 77 -11.30 4.99 -34.53
CA GLU A 77 -10.92 5.74 -33.35
C GLU A 77 -12.13 6.09 -32.49
N ILE A 78 -11.97 5.94 -31.19
CA ILE A 78 -12.90 6.44 -30.18
C ILE A 78 -12.14 7.32 -29.19
N GLU A 79 -12.66 8.53 -28.96
CA GLU A 79 -12.17 9.45 -27.95
C GLU A 79 -13.20 9.58 -26.84
N LEU A 80 -12.85 9.10 -25.65
CA LEU A 80 -13.66 9.28 -24.46
C LEU A 80 -13.38 10.64 -23.84
N LYS A 81 -14.41 11.23 -23.24
CA LYS A 81 -14.36 12.50 -22.53
C LYS A 81 -14.40 12.26 -21.02
N ALA A 82 -14.00 13.27 -20.26
CA ALA A 82 -14.09 13.21 -18.80
C ALA A 82 -15.52 12.95 -18.30
N GLY A 83 -16.54 13.42 -19.03
CA GLY A 83 -17.96 13.18 -18.71
C GLY A 83 -18.44 11.74 -18.99
N ASP A 84 -17.64 10.92 -19.66
CA ASP A 84 -17.97 9.51 -19.93
C ASP A 84 -17.47 8.57 -18.81
N SER A 85 -16.80 9.12 -17.79
CA SER A 85 -16.23 8.35 -16.68
C SER A 85 -16.99 8.51 -15.37
N LEU A 86 -17.16 7.41 -14.64
CA LEU A 86 -17.50 7.42 -13.23
C LEU A 86 -16.32 7.91 -12.39
N THR A 87 -16.62 8.82 -11.47
CA THR A 87 -15.69 9.34 -10.47
C THR A 87 -16.28 9.22 -9.07
N ILE A 88 -15.48 9.53 -8.04
CA ILE A 88 -15.98 9.50 -6.67
C ILE A 88 -17.07 10.56 -6.41
N ASP A 89 -17.00 11.71 -7.08
CA ASP A 89 -17.95 12.80 -6.84
C ASP A 89 -19.36 12.41 -7.26
N ASP A 90 -19.49 11.55 -8.27
CA ASP A 90 -20.77 11.01 -8.75
C ASP A 90 -21.43 10.03 -7.77
N LEU A 91 -20.63 9.48 -6.84
CA LEU A 91 -21.10 8.54 -5.83
C LEU A 91 -21.40 9.22 -4.50
N ARG A 92 -21.04 10.51 -4.33
CA ARG A 92 -21.34 11.26 -3.12
C ARG A 92 -22.86 11.51 -3.04
N GLY A 93 -23.45 11.11 -1.92
CA GLY A 93 -24.90 11.15 -1.70
C GLY A 93 -25.66 9.95 -2.28
N THR A 94 -24.97 9.03 -2.95
CA THR A 94 -25.58 7.85 -3.59
C THR A 94 -25.45 6.63 -2.69
N VAL A 95 -26.54 5.84 -2.56
CA VAL A 95 -26.51 4.55 -1.86
C VAL A 95 -25.92 3.48 -2.79
N ILE A 96 -24.60 3.27 -2.70
CA ILE A 96 -23.87 2.37 -3.60
C ILE A 96 -24.04 0.88 -3.25
N ASP A 97 -24.37 0.55 -2.00
CA ASP A 97 -24.67 -0.80 -1.55
C ASP A 97 -26.13 -0.91 -1.15
N ASP A 98 -26.86 -1.84 -1.78
CA ASP A 98 -28.30 -2.06 -1.49
C ASP A 98 -28.52 -2.76 -0.13
N ASP A 99 -27.47 -3.39 0.41
CA ASP A 99 -27.47 -4.04 1.72
C ASP A 99 -26.24 -3.56 2.50
N PRO A 100 -26.21 -2.28 2.91
CA PRO A 100 -25.05 -1.71 3.56
C PRO A 100 -24.81 -2.35 4.93
N PRO A 101 -23.55 -2.46 5.38
CA PRO A 101 -23.26 -2.95 6.72
C PRO A 101 -23.89 -1.99 7.75
N ALA A 102 -24.54 -2.57 8.76
CA ALA A 102 -25.10 -1.85 9.88
C ALA A 102 -24.46 -2.31 11.18
N SER A 103 -24.20 -1.38 12.09
CA SER A 103 -23.82 -1.71 13.46
C SER A 103 -24.96 -2.45 14.15
N ALA A 104 -24.65 -3.48 14.93
CA ALA A 104 -25.68 -4.25 15.65
C ALA A 104 -26.32 -3.43 16.79
N GLU A 105 -25.52 -2.57 17.41
CA GLU A 105 -25.88 -1.67 18.50
C GLU A 105 -25.00 -0.41 18.44
N PRO A 106 -25.34 0.70 19.13
CA PRO A 106 -24.41 1.81 19.28
C PRO A 106 -23.18 1.39 20.10
N ALA A 107 -22.01 1.89 19.73
CA ALA A 107 -20.83 1.72 20.58
C ALA A 107 -21.05 2.39 21.95
N GLU A 108 -20.61 1.74 23.02
CA GLU A 108 -20.45 2.41 24.31
C GLU A 108 -19.42 3.54 24.20
N ALA A 109 -19.54 4.54 25.07
CA ALA A 109 -18.57 5.63 25.11
C ALA A 109 -17.16 5.09 25.37
N TYR A 110 -16.22 5.40 24.48
CA TYR A 110 -14.84 4.98 24.63
C TYR A 110 -14.10 5.79 25.69
N HIS A 111 -13.09 5.16 26.28
CA HIS A 111 -12.15 5.89 27.11
C HIS A 111 -11.54 7.05 26.30
N PRO A 112 -11.39 8.27 26.88
CA PRO A 112 -10.86 9.43 26.17
C PRO A 112 -9.54 9.26 25.39
N HIS A 113 -8.62 8.38 25.80
CA HIS A 113 -7.38 8.13 25.04
C HIS A 113 -7.55 7.16 23.87
N MET A 114 -8.71 6.49 23.77
CA MET A 114 -9.08 5.61 22.65
C MET A 114 -10.04 6.28 21.66
N ALA A 115 -10.84 7.23 22.15
CA ALA A 115 -11.62 8.13 21.30
C ALA A 115 -10.72 9.21 20.67
N ASP A 116 -11.08 9.66 19.48
CA ASP A 116 -10.61 10.96 19.00
C ASP A 116 -11.40 12.10 19.63
N ASP A 117 -10.77 13.27 19.69
CA ASP A 117 -11.34 14.54 20.14
C ASP A 117 -11.92 15.36 18.97
N CYS A 118 -11.88 14.82 17.76
CA CYS A 118 -12.37 15.48 16.57
C CYS A 118 -13.91 15.49 16.55
N PRO A 119 -14.55 16.67 16.39
CA PRO A 119 -15.98 16.75 16.10
C PRO A 119 -16.34 15.82 14.92
N PRO A 120 -17.52 15.17 14.92
CA PRO A 120 -17.89 14.19 13.89
C PRO A 120 -17.75 14.70 12.45
N ASP A 121 -18.04 15.97 12.20
CA ASP A 121 -17.94 16.64 10.90
C ASP A 121 -16.51 17.05 10.54
N ALA A 122 -15.61 17.17 11.52
CA ALA A 122 -14.21 17.55 11.35
C ALA A 122 -13.23 16.35 11.27
N ARG A 123 -13.72 15.12 11.43
CA ARG A 123 -12.89 13.90 11.38
C ARG A 123 -12.20 13.76 10.01
N PRO A 124 -10.86 13.73 9.95
CA PRO A 124 -10.13 13.76 8.67
C PRO A 124 -10.19 12.44 7.91
N TYR A 125 -10.50 11.33 8.57
CA TYR A 125 -10.58 10.00 7.97
C TYR A 125 -11.98 9.66 7.40
N VAL A 126 -12.95 10.58 7.51
CA VAL A 126 -14.31 10.38 7.00
C VAL A 126 -14.39 10.76 5.53
N ALA A 127 -14.76 9.80 4.68
CA ALA A 127 -15.06 10.03 3.26
C ALA A 127 -16.43 10.71 3.14
N ARG A 128 -16.42 12.04 3.11
CA ARG A 128 -17.65 12.86 3.15
C ARG A 128 -18.58 12.54 1.97
N GLY A 129 -19.85 12.32 2.28
CA GLY A 129 -20.88 12.00 1.30
C GLY A 129 -20.90 10.53 0.85
N ILE A 130 -19.99 9.69 1.33
CA ILE A 130 -20.02 8.26 1.03
C ILE A 130 -20.85 7.53 2.08
N ALA A 131 -21.93 6.88 1.65
CA ALA A 131 -22.75 6.05 2.52
C ALA A 131 -22.00 4.75 2.89
N PRO A 132 -22.38 4.08 4.00
CA PRO A 132 -21.83 2.77 4.35
C PRO A 132 -21.95 1.75 3.21
N PHE A 133 -20.95 0.89 3.05
CA PHE A 133 -20.92 -0.16 2.03
C PHE A 133 -19.97 -1.27 2.44
N ARG A 134 -20.12 -2.46 1.86
CA ARG A 134 -19.19 -3.58 2.08
C ARG A 134 -18.97 -4.40 0.83
N PHE A 135 -17.73 -4.81 0.56
CA PHE A 135 -17.51 -5.75 -0.53
C PHE A 135 -18.10 -7.13 -0.21
N ARG A 136 -18.70 -7.75 -1.23
CA ARG A 136 -19.16 -9.15 -1.19
C ARG A 136 -18.10 -10.09 -1.75
N HIS A 137 -17.24 -9.57 -2.61
CA HIS A 137 -16.30 -10.36 -3.42
C HIS A 137 -14.82 -10.13 -3.07
N PHE A 138 -14.54 -9.17 -2.19
CA PHE A 138 -13.20 -8.83 -1.74
C PHE A 138 -13.11 -8.81 -0.21
N ASN A 139 -11.90 -9.05 0.30
CA ASN A 139 -11.56 -9.06 1.70
C ASN A 139 -10.56 -7.94 2.02
N CYS A 140 -11.06 -6.84 2.56
CA CYS A 140 -10.27 -5.67 2.91
C CYS A 140 -10.01 -5.64 4.42
N GLU A 141 -8.73 -5.49 4.79
CA GLU A 141 -8.26 -5.50 6.17
C GLU A 141 -7.95 -4.07 6.64
N PHE A 142 -8.47 -3.69 7.81
CA PHE A 142 -8.11 -2.45 8.47
C PHE A 142 -7.20 -2.75 9.67
N ASN A 143 -5.89 -2.66 9.43
CA ASN A 143 -4.84 -2.89 10.42
C ASN A 143 -4.24 -1.57 10.90
N TYR A 144 -5.09 -0.76 11.56
CA TYR A 144 -4.69 0.54 12.09
C TYR A 144 -4.73 0.52 13.62
N GLY A 145 -3.56 0.53 14.25
CA GLY A 145 -3.41 0.50 15.70
C GLY A 145 -2.99 1.83 16.30
N GLY A 146 -3.16 1.94 17.62
CA GLY A 146 -2.65 3.04 18.44
C GLY A 146 -3.78 3.77 19.16
N TRP A 147 -3.42 4.81 19.91
CA TRP A 147 -4.38 5.64 20.63
C TRP A 147 -5.24 6.49 19.68
N HIS A 148 -6.42 6.90 20.16
CA HIS A 148 -7.40 7.73 19.45
C HIS A 148 -8.09 7.13 18.21
N ASN A 149 -7.79 5.89 17.82
CA ASN A 149 -8.26 5.33 16.56
C ASN A 149 -9.62 4.60 16.62
N TYR A 150 -10.30 4.51 17.77
CA TYR A 150 -11.48 3.63 17.86
C TYR A 150 -12.64 4.12 16.97
N ASN A 151 -12.93 5.42 16.96
CA ASN A 151 -13.95 5.99 16.07
C ASN A 151 -13.63 5.74 14.58
N MET A 152 -12.34 5.79 14.21
CA MET A 152 -11.89 5.50 12.85
C MET A 152 -12.04 4.02 12.49
N GLN A 153 -11.73 3.10 13.40
CA GLN A 153 -11.93 1.66 13.16
C GLN A 153 -13.42 1.33 12.97
N ASP A 154 -14.30 1.92 13.78
CA ASP A 154 -15.74 1.76 13.62
C ASP A 154 -16.24 2.28 12.28
N TYR A 155 -15.76 3.46 11.89
CA TYR A 155 -16.05 4.02 10.57
C TYR A 155 -15.56 3.10 9.46
N ALA A 156 -14.33 2.58 9.53
CA ALA A 156 -13.77 1.66 8.56
C ALA A 156 -14.57 0.35 8.44
N ALA A 157 -15.04 -0.23 9.56
CA ALA A 157 -15.86 -1.45 9.56
C ALA A 157 -17.20 -1.28 8.82
N LEU A 158 -17.69 -0.04 8.70
CA LEU A 158 -18.89 0.31 7.94
C LEU A 158 -18.61 0.71 6.47
N HIS A 159 -17.34 0.88 6.09
CA HIS A 159 -16.95 1.45 4.80
C HIS A 159 -15.87 0.60 4.11
N GLY A 160 -16.29 -0.56 3.60
CA GLY A 160 -15.49 -1.42 2.74
C GLY A 160 -14.62 -2.45 3.46
N PHE A 161 -14.18 -2.20 4.69
CA PHE A 161 -13.34 -3.14 5.44
C PHE A 161 -14.19 -4.20 6.14
N ASN A 162 -13.88 -5.48 5.89
CA ASN A 162 -14.59 -6.61 6.49
C ASN A 162 -13.75 -7.42 7.48
N ILE A 163 -12.45 -7.09 7.59
CA ILE A 163 -11.50 -7.71 8.51
C ILE A 163 -10.87 -6.58 9.33
N MET A 164 -11.00 -6.64 10.65
CA MET A 164 -10.61 -5.55 11.55
C MET A 164 -9.55 -6.01 12.55
N TYR A 165 -8.48 -5.24 12.70
CA TYR A 165 -7.54 -5.42 13.81
C TYR A 165 -8.09 -4.69 15.05
N PRO A 166 -8.44 -5.40 16.14
CA PRO A 166 -9.01 -4.78 17.33
C PRO A 166 -7.98 -4.04 18.18
N TYR A 167 -6.68 -4.21 17.91
CA TYR A 167 -5.58 -3.69 18.71
C TYR A 167 -5.74 -4.05 20.21
N THR A 168 -6.16 -3.11 21.06
CA THR A 168 -6.38 -3.29 22.50
C THR A 168 -7.86 -3.45 22.88
N ARG A 169 -8.78 -3.54 21.92
CA ARG A 169 -10.21 -3.68 22.20
C ARG A 169 -10.52 -5.02 22.87
N THR A 170 -11.45 -4.97 23.82
CA THR A 170 -12.08 -6.17 24.38
C THR A 170 -13.17 -6.69 23.45
N ALA A 171 -13.60 -7.94 23.66
CA ALA A 171 -14.70 -8.54 22.91
C ALA A 171 -15.97 -7.67 23.02
N ALA A 172 -16.24 -7.14 24.21
CA ALA A 172 -17.38 -6.25 24.47
C ALA A 172 -17.33 -5.00 23.58
N GLN A 173 -16.16 -4.37 23.43
CA GLN A 173 -15.93 -3.17 22.62
C GLN A 173 -15.95 -3.42 21.09
N THR A 174 -16.21 -4.66 20.65
CA THR A 174 -16.33 -5.01 19.23
C THR A 174 -17.71 -5.59 18.88
N ARG A 175 -18.61 -5.74 19.87
CA ARG A 175 -19.94 -6.36 19.65
C ARG A 175 -20.83 -5.56 18.71
N HIS A 176 -20.64 -4.24 18.67
CA HIS A 176 -21.40 -3.35 17.80
C HIS A 176 -20.95 -3.39 16.34
N TRP A 177 -19.79 -3.97 16.02
CA TRP A 177 -19.33 -4.04 14.64
C TRP A 177 -20.31 -4.81 13.75
N PRO A 178 -20.35 -4.50 12.44
CA PRO A 178 -21.28 -5.18 11.54
C PRO A 178 -21.14 -6.69 11.57
N LYS A 179 -22.25 -7.40 11.37
CA LYS A 179 -22.25 -8.87 11.28
C LYS A 179 -21.22 -9.35 10.25
N ASN A 180 -20.64 -10.53 10.48
CA ASN A 180 -19.60 -11.13 9.62
C ASN A 180 -18.30 -10.31 9.52
N THR A 181 -18.05 -9.39 10.45
CA THR A 181 -16.73 -8.78 10.61
C THR A 181 -15.77 -9.78 11.21
N LEU A 182 -14.71 -10.08 10.47
CA LEU A 182 -13.66 -10.97 10.94
C LEU A 182 -12.68 -10.19 11.80
N ILE A 183 -12.19 -10.84 12.84
CA ILE A 183 -11.22 -10.29 13.77
C ILE A 183 -9.82 -10.74 13.35
N LEU A 184 -8.98 -9.79 12.98
CA LEU A 184 -7.56 -10.02 12.73
C LEU A 184 -6.77 -9.96 14.03
N SER A 185 -5.89 -10.92 14.26
CA SER A 185 -4.81 -10.79 15.25
C SER A 185 -3.51 -10.43 14.54
N CYS A 186 -2.90 -9.35 15.00
CA CYS A 186 -1.60 -8.85 14.55
C CYS A 186 -0.72 -8.70 15.79
N GLY A 187 0.52 -9.21 15.75
CA GLY A 187 1.47 -9.06 16.85
C GLY A 187 2.12 -10.35 17.36
N SER A 188 1.94 -11.49 16.69
CA SER A 188 2.88 -12.59 16.89
C SER A 188 4.14 -12.31 16.07
N PHE A 189 5.05 -11.56 16.66
CA PHE A 189 6.36 -11.22 16.11
C PHE A 189 7.42 -12.15 16.71
N ILE A 190 8.33 -12.63 15.86
CA ILE A 190 9.56 -13.26 16.31
C ILE A 190 10.70 -12.35 15.89
N ASP A 191 11.35 -11.74 16.87
CA ASP A 191 12.63 -11.07 16.67
C ASP A 191 13.68 -12.16 16.42
N TRP A 192 13.89 -12.55 15.16
CA TRP A 192 14.79 -13.65 14.85
C TRP A 192 16.23 -13.36 15.24
N ASP A 193 16.67 -12.10 15.18
CA ASP A 193 18.01 -11.73 15.62
C ASP A 193 18.18 -11.95 17.12
N LYS A 194 17.21 -11.47 17.92
CA LYS A 194 17.20 -11.74 19.36
C LYS A 194 17.06 -13.24 19.66
N TRP A 195 16.17 -13.94 18.96
CA TRP A 195 15.92 -15.37 19.16
C TRP A 195 17.15 -16.22 18.88
N LEU A 196 17.90 -15.89 17.82
CA LEU A 196 19.17 -16.53 17.46
C LEU A 196 20.22 -16.25 18.54
N ALA A 197 20.36 -14.98 18.96
CA ALA A 197 21.33 -14.58 19.98
C ALA A 197 21.10 -15.28 21.32
N GLU A 198 19.85 -15.40 21.78
CA GLU A 198 19.47 -16.12 23.00
C GLU A 198 19.82 -17.62 22.96
N ARG A 199 20.07 -18.18 21.78
CA ARG A 199 20.44 -19.59 21.56
C ARG A 199 21.91 -19.74 21.18
N GLY A 200 22.72 -18.69 21.34
CA GLY A 200 24.15 -18.71 21.00
C GLY A 200 24.41 -18.84 19.50
N LEU A 201 23.42 -18.49 18.66
CA LEU A 201 23.57 -18.45 17.21
C LEU A 201 23.88 -17.01 16.77
N GLY A 202 24.83 -16.84 15.87
CA GLY A 202 25.12 -15.53 15.29
C GLY A 202 23.94 -14.99 14.47
N ALA A 203 23.83 -13.66 14.35
CA ALA A 203 22.82 -13.02 13.51
C ALA A 203 22.90 -13.55 12.07
N GLY A 204 21.73 -13.80 11.47
CA GLY A 204 21.63 -14.35 10.12
C GLY A 204 22.11 -15.80 9.93
N ARG A 205 22.45 -16.55 10.98
CA ARG A 205 22.91 -17.97 10.88
C ARG A 205 21.77 -18.96 10.63
N TYR A 206 20.99 -18.74 9.58
CA TYR A 206 19.86 -19.59 9.22
C TYR A 206 20.29 -21.01 8.82
N ASP A 207 21.53 -21.21 8.36
CA ASP A 207 22.11 -22.53 8.07
C ASP A 207 22.07 -23.48 9.28
N ARG A 208 22.00 -22.95 10.50
CA ARG A 208 21.94 -23.70 11.76
C ARG A 208 20.53 -24.07 12.21
N LEU A 209 19.49 -23.58 11.51
CA LEU A 209 18.10 -23.89 11.85
C LEU A 209 17.64 -25.23 11.26
N VAL A 210 18.30 -25.70 10.21
CA VAL A 210 17.99 -27.00 9.60
C VAL A 210 18.30 -28.12 10.59
N GLY A 211 17.28 -28.93 10.90
CA GLY A 211 17.36 -30.02 11.88
C GLY A 211 16.77 -29.68 13.25
N LEU A 212 16.43 -28.42 13.51
CA LEU A 212 15.66 -28.03 14.70
C LEU A 212 14.16 -28.23 14.47
N ASP A 213 13.43 -28.68 15.50
CA ASP A 213 11.97 -28.69 15.48
C ASP A 213 11.42 -27.32 15.90
N LEU A 214 11.55 -26.34 15.02
CA LEU A 214 11.09 -24.97 15.28
C LEU A 214 9.57 -24.91 15.55
N VAL A 215 8.79 -25.80 14.96
CA VAL A 215 7.34 -25.86 15.22
C VAL A 215 7.09 -26.21 16.67
N ARG A 216 7.73 -27.27 17.19
CA ARG A 216 7.61 -27.64 18.61
C ARG A 216 8.14 -26.53 19.52
N MET A 217 9.27 -25.92 19.17
CA MET A 217 9.83 -24.81 19.95
C MET A 217 8.87 -23.61 20.05
N HIS A 218 8.16 -23.26 18.97
CA HIS A 218 7.15 -22.19 19.02
C HIS A 218 5.94 -22.58 19.88
N LEU A 219 5.48 -23.83 19.79
CA LEU A 219 4.37 -24.34 20.61
C LEU A 219 4.73 -24.37 22.10
N ASP A 220 5.93 -24.85 22.46
CA ASP A 220 6.41 -24.91 23.84
C ASP A 220 6.61 -23.52 24.44
N ALA A 221 6.99 -22.54 23.61
CA ALA A 221 7.06 -21.13 24.00
C ALA A 221 5.67 -20.45 24.10
N GLY A 222 4.59 -21.16 23.81
CA GLY A 222 3.22 -20.61 23.83
C GLY A 222 2.98 -19.55 22.75
N LEU A 223 3.80 -19.50 21.70
CA LEU A 223 3.62 -18.55 20.60
C LEU A 223 2.37 -18.92 19.79
N PHE A 224 1.73 -17.89 19.22
CA PHE A 224 0.59 -18.02 18.32
C PHE A 224 -0.68 -18.63 18.96
N GLY A 225 -0.82 -18.63 20.29
CA GLY A 225 -2.06 -19.06 20.95
C GLY A 225 -3.27 -18.21 20.54
N LYS A 226 -4.38 -18.85 20.16
CA LYS A 226 -5.58 -18.17 19.63
C LYS A 226 -6.31 -17.29 20.67
N ASN A 227 -6.06 -17.49 21.97
CA ASN A 227 -6.78 -16.87 23.09
C ASN A 227 -5.87 -16.56 24.30
N SER A 228 -4.65 -16.05 24.10
CA SER A 228 -3.74 -15.81 25.24
C SER A 228 -4.27 -14.78 26.25
N ASP A 229 -5.16 -13.88 25.81
CA ASP A 229 -5.62 -12.74 26.60
C ASP A 229 -7.12 -12.86 26.87
N ALA A 230 -7.47 -13.27 28.09
CA ALA A 230 -8.86 -13.33 28.54
C ALA A 230 -9.56 -11.97 28.34
N GLY A 231 -10.61 -11.95 27.53
CA GLY A 231 -11.41 -10.75 27.25
C GLY A 231 -11.17 -10.09 25.88
N ARG A 232 -10.19 -10.53 25.08
CA ARG A 232 -10.10 -10.11 23.67
C ARG A 232 -11.15 -10.81 22.80
N PRO A 233 -11.60 -10.19 21.69
CA PRO A 233 -12.47 -10.86 20.74
C PRO A 233 -11.76 -12.09 20.16
N GLN A 234 -12.53 -13.16 19.93
CA GLN A 234 -12.01 -14.36 19.29
C GLN A 234 -11.53 -14.02 17.87
N ALA A 235 -10.26 -14.28 17.61
CA ALA A 235 -9.66 -13.94 16.32
C ALA A 235 -9.92 -15.02 15.26
N ASP A 236 -10.21 -14.58 14.04
CA ASP A 236 -10.51 -15.41 12.87
C ASP A 236 -9.27 -15.62 11.99
N ALA A 237 -8.43 -14.59 11.91
CA ALA A 237 -7.23 -14.56 11.08
C ALA A 237 -6.00 -14.12 11.90
N LEU A 238 -4.83 -14.65 11.53
CA LEU A 238 -3.54 -14.27 12.10
C LEU A 238 -2.64 -13.71 11.00
N MET A 239 -2.15 -12.50 11.23
CA MET A 239 -1.00 -11.95 10.52
C MET A 239 0.22 -12.09 11.41
N ILE A 240 1.21 -12.85 10.94
CA ILE A 240 2.51 -12.99 11.59
C ILE A 240 3.42 -11.89 11.06
N ASP A 241 4.00 -11.12 11.96
CA ASP A 241 4.92 -10.04 11.60
C ASP A 241 6.34 -10.59 11.52
N MET A 242 6.96 -10.55 10.34
CA MET A 242 8.30 -11.08 10.09
C MET A 242 9.17 -10.06 9.35
N GLU A 243 9.92 -9.27 10.11
CA GLU A 243 10.73 -8.17 9.56
C GLU A 243 12.22 -8.51 9.39
N HIS A 244 12.58 -9.76 9.09
CA HIS A 244 13.96 -10.16 8.82
C HIS A 244 14.20 -10.56 7.36
N GLY A 245 15.36 -10.16 6.83
CA GLY A 245 15.78 -10.46 5.47
C GLY A 245 16.61 -11.75 5.38
N PHE A 246 16.86 -12.20 4.15
CA PHE A 246 17.89 -13.19 3.84
C PHE A 246 19.07 -12.51 3.15
N LEU A 247 20.22 -13.18 3.11
CA LEU A 247 21.38 -12.73 2.33
C LEU A 247 21.32 -13.28 0.90
N PRO A 248 21.32 -12.42 -0.14
CA PRO A 248 21.52 -12.85 -1.52
C PRO A 248 22.83 -13.66 -1.67
N PRO A 249 22.94 -14.56 -2.67
CA PRO A 249 24.10 -15.47 -2.80
C PRO A 249 25.46 -14.78 -2.68
N ASP A 250 25.62 -13.62 -3.32
CA ASP A 250 26.88 -12.87 -3.29
C ASP A 250 27.19 -12.24 -1.92
N GLN A 251 26.17 -11.91 -1.12
CA GLN A 251 26.36 -11.42 0.25
C GLN A 251 26.59 -12.56 1.23
N LEU A 252 25.91 -13.70 1.03
CA LEU A 252 26.09 -14.92 1.80
C LEU A 252 27.53 -15.44 1.67
N ARG A 253 28.08 -15.45 0.46
CA ARG A 253 29.45 -15.87 0.16
C ARG A 253 30.54 -15.00 0.78
N ARG A 254 30.21 -13.78 1.20
CA ARG A 254 31.14 -12.84 1.86
C ARG A 254 31.15 -12.98 3.38
N GLN A 255 30.26 -13.78 3.95
CA GLN A 255 30.19 -13.94 5.38
C GLN A 255 31.42 -14.71 5.89
N PRO A 256 31.99 -14.34 7.05
CA PRO A 256 33.20 -15.00 7.58
C PRO A 256 32.97 -16.47 7.95
N TRP A 257 31.72 -16.87 8.13
CA TRP A 257 31.30 -18.24 8.44
C TRP A 257 30.85 -19.04 7.20
N TYR A 258 30.89 -18.45 6.00
CA TYR A 258 30.68 -19.17 4.75
C TYR A 258 31.91 -20.04 4.44
N PRO A 259 31.75 -21.30 4.00
CA PRO A 259 32.88 -22.18 3.70
C PRO A 259 33.56 -21.80 2.37
N ALA A 260 34.26 -20.65 2.35
CA ALA A 260 34.87 -20.09 1.14
C ALA A 260 35.89 -21.04 0.50
N ASP A 261 36.70 -21.71 1.33
CA ASP A 261 37.71 -22.70 0.92
C ASP A 261 37.13 -24.11 0.70
N GLY A 262 35.82 -24.29 0.92
CA GLY A 262 35.13 -25.54 0.67
C GLY A 262 35.02 -25.84 -0.82
N ASP A 263 34.97 -27.13 -1.16
CA ASP A 263 34.73 -27.55 -2.55
C ASP A 263 33.34 -27.09 -3.06
N SER A 264 33.11 -27.19 -4.37
CA SER A 264 31.86 -26.75 -4.99
C SER A 264 30.63 -27.47 -4.42
N ARG A 265 30.77 -28.69 -3.90
CA ARG A 265 29.67 -29.41 -3.25
C ARG A 265 29.37 -28.83 -1.88
N THR A 266 30.39 -28.65 -1.05
CA THR A 266 30.30 -28.06 0.30
C THR A 266 29.63 -26.69 0.27
N ARG A 267 30.02 -25.85 -0.69
CA ARG A 267 29.44 -24.51 -0.90
C ARG A 267 27.96 -24.58 -1.28
N ARG A 268 27.59 -25.42 -2.25
CA ARG A 268 26.17 -25.62 -2.65
C ARG A 268 25.33 -26.19 -1.51
N ASP A 269 25.84 -27.18 -0.78
CA ASP A 269 25.14 -27.79 0.35
C ASP A 269 24.95 -26.78 1.49
N PHE A 270 25.94 -25.91 1.72
CA PHE A 270 25.84 -24.82 2.68
C PHE A 270 24.78 -23.79 2.26
N GLU A 271 24.83 -23.30 1.01
CA GLU A 271 23.82 -22.37 0.48
C GLU A 271 22.41 -22.96 0.58
N LYS A 272 22.23 -24.22 0.19
CA LYS A 272 20.96 -24.91 0.33
C LYS A 272 20.48 -24.93 1.79
N ARG A 273 21.33 -25.32 2.74
CA ARG A 273 20.97 -25.32 4.18
C ARG A 273 20.61 -23.92 4.68
N TYR A 274 21.33 -22.89 4.24
CA TYR A 274 21.03 -21.50 4.61
C TYR A 274 19.62 -21.09 4.16
N TYR A 275 19.30 -21.29 2.87
CA TYR A 275 17.99 -20.89 2.33
C TYR A 275 16.84 -21.79 2.83
N ASP A 276 17.11 -23.08 3.07
CA ASP A 276 16.18 -23.97 3.78
C ASP A 276 15.89 -23.45 5.18
N GLY A 277 16.93 -23.09 5.94
CA GLY A 277 16.80 -22.53 7.27
C GLY A 277 16.06 -21.18 7.29
N TYR A 278 16.31 -20.30 6.33
CA TYR A 278 15.55 -19.06 6.19
C TYR A 278 14.07 -19.36 5.95
N SER A 279 13.76 -20.28 5.05
CA SER A 279 12.36 -20.68 4.80
C SER A 279 11.67 -21.23 6.04
N LEU A 280 12.41 -21.95 6.90
CA LEU A 280 11.88 -22.49 8.15
C LEU A 280 11.44 -21.39 9.11
N THR A 281 12.09 -20.22 9.14
CA THR A 281 11.65 -19.10 9.99
C THR A 281 10.20 -18.71 9.72
N CYS A 282 9.80 -18.73 8.45
CA CYS A 282 8.43 -18.44 7.99
C CYS A 282 7.51 -19.64 8.18
N ILE A 283 7.93 -20.82 7.69
CA ILE A 283 7.10 -22.01 7.63
C ILE A 283 6.75 -22.53 9.03
N SER A 284 7.72 -22.57 9.95
CA SER A 284 7.48 -23.10 11.30
C SER A 284 6.44 -22.29 12.06
N SER A 285 6.48 -20.96 11.90
CA SER A 285 5.54 -20.02 12.52
C SER A 285 4.10 -20.29 12.05
N VAL A 286 3.91 -20.46 10.74
CA VAL A 286 2.58 -20.76 10.15
C VAL A 286 2.07 -22.14 10.58
N LEU A 287 2.93 -23.16 10.58
CA LEU A 287 2.54 -24.51 10.99
C LEU A 287 2.23 -24.59 12.50
N ALA A 288 2.97 -23.87 13.34
CA ALA A 288 2.68 -23.74 14.76
C ALA A 288 1.32 -23.06 14.97
N ALA A 289 1.05 -21.96 14.28
CA ALA A 289 -0.26 -21.31 14.32
C ALA A 289 -1.39 -22.26 13.88
N ARG A 290 -1.21 -23.03 12.79
CA ARG A 290 -2.23 -24.00 12.37
C ARG A 290 -2.50 -25.08 13.43
N ARG A 291 -1.47 -25.56 14.12
CA ARG A 291 -1.61 -26.49 15.26
C ARG A 291 -2.34 -25.87 16.45
N GLN A 292 -2.32 -24.53 16.58
CA GLN A 292 -3.11 -23.76 17.55
C GLN A 292 -4.53 -23.40 17.06
N GLY A 293 -4.97 -23.94 15.92
CA GLY A 293 -6.34 -23.78 15.41
C GLY A 293 -6.59 -22.53 14.56
N TRP A 294 -5.54 -21.91 14.02
CA TRP A 294 -5.67 -20.82 13.05
C TRP A 294 -5.93 -21.36 11.64
N ASN A 295 -7.00 -20.88 11.00
CA ASN A 295 -7.38 -21.30 9.64
C ASN A 295 -6.88 -20.34 8.57
N ILE A 296 -6.83 -19.04 8.88
CA ILE A 296 -6.34 -18.00 7.99
C ILE A 296 -5.05 -17.45 8.61
N VAL A 297 -3.92 -17.80 8.01
CA VAL A 297 -2.60 -17.35 8.44
C VAL A 297 -1.86 -16.71 7.27
N GLY A 298 -1.41 -15.48 7.45
CA GLY A 298 -0.56 -14.74 6.53
C GLY A 298 0.74 -14.30 7.21
N ILE A 299 1.71 -13.87 6.39
CA ILE A 299 3.00 -13.33 6.84
C ILE A 299 3.16 -11.94 6.25
N TYR A 300 3.29 -10.94 7.11
CA TYR A 300 3.79 -9.63 6.73
C TYR A 300 5.33 -9.63 6.75
N GLY A 301 5.94 -8.91 5.81
CA GLY A 301 7.39 -8.81 5.66
C GLY A 301 8.02 -9.86 4.73
N TRP A 302 7.25 -10.87 4.32
CA TRP A 302 7.58 -11.74 3.19
C TRP A 302 6.70 -11.45 1.96
N SER A 303 7.28 -11.57 0.77
CA SER A 303 6.57 -11.42 -0.51
C SER A 303 7.14 -12.38 -1.56
N PRO A 304 6.31 -13.01 -2.41
CA PRO A 304 6.76 -13.80 -3.55
C PRO A 304 7.76 -13.07 -4.45
N PHE A 305 7.45 -11.81 -4.80
CA PHE A 305 8.36 -10.88 -5.47
C PHE A 305 8.78 -9.80 -4.49
N GLU A 306 10.08 -9.59 -4.32
CA GLU A 306 10.64 -8.61 -3.39
C GLU A 306 10.24 -7.18 -3.75
N ARG A 307 9.83 -6.40 -2.75
CA ARG A 307 9.51 -4.99 -2.91
C ARG A 307 10.78 -4.22 -3.33
N THR A 308 10.78 -3.66 -4.53
CA THR A 308 11.88 -2.82 -5.03
C THR A 308 11.39 -1.54 -5.69
N TRP A 309 12.04 -0.43 -5.37
CA TRP A 309 11.86 0.84 -6.06
C TRP A 309 12.92 1.06 -7.14
N HIS A 310 14.19 0.80 -6.81
CA HIS A 310 15.31 0.99 -7.73
C HIS A 310 15.47 -0.25 -8.62
N GLY A 311 15.52 -0.04 -9.94
CA GLY A 311 15.59 -1.13 -10.91
C GLY A 311 14.24 -1.81 -11.17
N LEU A 312 13.13 -1.27 -10.63
CA LEU A 312 11.79 -1.80 -10.85
C LEU A 312 11.42 -1.84 -12.35
N GLU A 313 11.93 -0.89 -13.14
CA GLU A 313 11.74 -0.84 -14.59
C GLU A 313 12.30 -2.06 -15.34
N ASN A 314 13.30 -2.74 -14.75
CA ASN A 314 13.96 -3.91 -15.33
C ASN A 314 13.69 -5.20 -14.52
N ALA A 315 12.86 -5.12 -13.48
CA ALA A 315 12.54 -6.25 -12.64
C ALA A 315 11.82 -7.34 -13.44
N SER A 316 12.21 -8.60 -13.21
CA SER A 316 11.57 -9.76 -13.82
C SER A 316 11.08 -10.73 -12.76
N ALA A 317 9.79 -11.08 -12.86
CA ALA A 317 9.18 -12.19 -12.12
C ALA A 317 9.16 -13.47 -13.00
N ASP A 318 10.27 -13.78 -13.66
CA ASP A 318 10.45 -15.04 -14.37
C ASP A 318 10.63 -16.18 -13.36
N LEU A 319 9.69 -17.12 -13.34
CA LEU A 319 9.66 -18.22 -12.36
C LEU A 319 10.79 -19.22 -12.56
N GLY A 320 11.35 -19.33 -13.78
CA GLY A 320 12.49 -20.19 -14.06
C GLY A 320 13.79 -19.65 -13.47
N GLU A 321 13.92 -18.33 -13.40
CA GLU A 321 15.17 -17.65 -13.06
C GLU A 321 15.14 -16.94 -11.69
N HIS A 322 13.95 -16.68 -11.13
CA HIS A 322 13.83 -15.93 -9.89
C HIS A 322 14.37 -16.73 -8.69
N PHE A 323 15.58 -16.37 -8.26
CA PHE A 323 16.34 -17.09 -7.25
C PHE A 323 15.56 -17.31 -5.95
N ALA A 324 15.08 -16.25 -5.30
CA ALA A 324 14.40 -16.35 -4.00
C ALA A 324 13.15 -17.24 -4.06
N TRP A 325 12.45 -17.19 -5.20
CA TRP A 325 11.25 -18.00 -5.44
C TRP A 325 11.58 -19.48 -5.47
N ASN A 326 12.60 -19.84 -6.25
CA ASN A 326 13.02 -21.22 -6.45
C ASN A 326 13.78 -21.77 -5.23
N ALA A 327 14.52 -20.93 -4.51
CA ALA A 327 15.25 -21.33 -3.31
C ALA A 327 14.31 -21.58 -2.11
N PHE A 328 13.30 -20.74 -1.90
CA PHE A 328 12.43 -20.86 -0.72
C PHE A 328 10.99 -20.36 -0.89
N GLY A 329 10.72 -19.41 -1.79
CA GLY A 329 9.43 -18.73 -1.90
C GLY A 329 8.24 -19.66 -2.13
N ARG A 330 8.38 -20.70 -2.98
CA ARG A 330 7.32 -21.69 -3.23
C ARG A 330 6.87 -22.39 -1.94
N ARG A 331 7.83 -22.85 -1.13
CA ARG A 331 7.55 -23.57 0.13
C ARG A 331 6.84 -22.68 1.16
N ILE A 332 7.17 -21.39 1.19
CA ILE A 332 6.47 -20.43 2.05
C ILE A 332 5.05 -20.23 1.53
N LEU A 333 4.86 -20.07 0.22
CA LEU A 333 3.54 -19.91 -0.39
C LEU A 333 2.63 -21.11 -0.07
N ASP A 334 3.16 -22.34 -0.10
CA ASP A 334 2.40 -23.57 0.11
C ASP A 334 1.69 -23.59 1.47
N VAL A 335 2.32 -23.04 2.52
CA VAL A 335 1.80 -23.09 3.89
C VAL A 335 0.94 -21.89 4.26
N VAL A 336 1.14 -20.72 3.65
CA VAL A 336 0.30 -19.55 3.94
C VAL A 336 -1.09 -19.68 3.33
N SER A 337 -2.03 -18.96 3.94
CA SER A 337 -3.44 -18.92 3.53
C SER A 337 -3.73 -17.69 2.68
N VAL A 338 -2.94 -16.64 2.87
CA VAL A 338 -3.02 -15.34 2.17
C VAL A 338 -1.61 -14.74 2.09
N VAL A 339 -1.33 -14.02 0.99
CA VAL A 339 -0.08 -13.28 0.79
C VAL A 339 -0.30 -11.81 1.14
N HIS A 340 0.57 -11.28 2.00
CA HIS A 340 0.54 -9.91 2.49
C HIS A 340 1.78 -9.12 2.04
N ASN A 341 1.92 -8.89 0.74
CA ASN A 341 3.06 -8.15 0.19
C ASN A 341 2.96 -6.64 0.51
N SER A 342 4.04 -6.03 1.00
CA SER A 342 4.06 -4.58 1.24
C SER A 342 4.23 -3.80 -0.07
N VAL A 343 3.45 -2.72 -0.22
CA VAL A 343 3.52 -1.78 -1.36
C VAL A 343 3.68 -0.33 -0.89
N TYR A 344 4.39 -0.15 0.22
CA TYR A 344 4.62 1.18 0.79
C TYR A 344 5.36 2.09 -0.19
N CYS A 345 4.86 3.33 -0.33
CA CYS A 345 5.51 4.36 -1.11
C CYS A 345 6.64 5.01 -0.30
N PHE A 346 7.82 5.11 -0.88
CA PHE A 346 9.01 5.60 -0.17
C PHE A 346 9.22 7.11 -0.31
N TYR A 347 8.80 7.69 -1.43
CA TYR A 347 9.22 9.02 -1.85
C TYR A 347 8.03 9.90 -2.21
N TRP A 348 8.19 11.20 -2.05
CA TRP A 348 7.35 12.18 -2.74
C TRP A 348 7.66 12.12 -4.24
N SER A 349 6.82 11.44 -5.02
CA SER A 349 7.11 11.17 -6.44
C SER A 349 5.84 10.92 -7.25
N PRO A 350 5.75 11.45 -8.49
CA PRO A 350 4.65 11.12 -9.41
C PRO A 350 4.67 9.67 -9.88
N ARG A 351 5.63 8.85 -9.42
CA ARG A 351 5.74 7.44 -9.77
C ARG A 351 5.03 6.51 -8.80
N ASN A 352 4.48 7.02 -7.70
CA ASN A 352 3.93 6.22 -6.61
C ASN A 352 2.83 5.25 -7.05
N VAL A 353 1.85 5.72 -7.83
CA VAL A 353 0.74 4.86 -8.29
C VAL A 353 1.24 3.73 -9.19
N ALA A 354 2.09 4.04 -10.16
CA ALA A 354 2.68 3.03 -11.05
C ALA A 354 3.61 2.06 -10.30
N TYR A 355 4.39 2.55 -9.33
CA TYR A 355 5.23 1.73 -8.45
C TYR A 355 4.41 0.69 -7.69
N VAL A 356 3.31 1.10 -7.06
CA VAL A 356 2.43 0.21 -6.31
C VAL A 356 1.88 -0.87 -7.23
N LEU A 357 1.30 -0.47 -8.36
CA LEU A 357 0.68 -1.42 -9.28
C LEU A 357 1.70 -2.40 -9.88
N ALA A 358 2.91 -1.95 -10.18
CA ALA A 358 3.98 -2.82 -10.68
C ALA A 358 4.40 -3.88 -9.65
N ASN A 359 4.55 -3.49 -8.37
CA ASN A 359 4.87 -4.45 -7.31
C ASN A 359 3.73 -5.45 -7.09
N ILE A 360 2.47 -5.03 -7.22
CA ILE A 360 1.32 -5.94 -7.17
C ILE A 360 1.33 -6.88 -8.37
N ASP A 361 1.49 -6.38 -9.59
CA ASP A 361 1.48 -7.18 -10.82
C ASP A 361 2.56 -8.28 -10.80
N LEU A 362 3.77 -7.94 -10.36
CA LEU A 362 4.88 -8.90 -10.25
C LEU A 362 4.59 -10.00 -9.21
N ASN A 363 4.02 -9.63 -8.06
CA ASN A 363 3.58 -10.62 -7.06
C ASN A 363 2.42 -11.48 -7.58
N MET A 364 1.43 -10.87 -8.23
CA MET A 364 0.28 -11.59 -8.81
C MET A 364 0.72 -12.58 -9.89
N LYS A 365 1.72 -12.23 -10.72
CA LYS A 365 2.30 -13.14 -11.72
C LYS A 365 2.85 -14.40 -11.06
N MET A 366 3.54 -14.26 -9.93
CA MET A 366 4.14 -15.40 -9.22
C MET A 366 3.10 -16.25 -8.50
N VAL A 367 2.16 -15.60 -7.80
CA VAL A 367 1.11 -16.31 -7.05
C VAL A 367 0.14 -17.05 -7.96
N ARG A 368 -0.23 -16.48 -9.12
CA ARG A 368 -1.13 -17.13 -10.09
C ARG A 368 -0.53 -18.31 -10.81
N ALA A 369 0.80 -18.38 -10.87
CA ALA A 369 1.48 -19.53 -11.46
C ALA A 369 1.59 -20.72 -10.50
N ALA A 370 1.30 -20.52 -9.21
CA ALA A 370 1.12 -21.61 -8.26
C ALA A 370 -0.29 -22.20 -8.37
N ASP A 371 -0.43 -23.50 -8.10
CA ASP A 371 -1.70 -24.21 -8.11
C ASP A 371 -1.91 -24.95 -6.77
N PRO A 372 -2.98 -24.64 -6.02
CA PRO A 372 -3.91 -23.53 -6.24
C PRO A 372 -3.26 -22.18 -5.94
N GLY A 373 -3.63 -21.15 -6.72
CA GLY A 373 -3.26 -19.78 -6.42
C GLY A 373 -3.75 -19.34 -5.04
N LYS A 374 -3.05 -18.39 -4.42
CA LYS A 374 -3.42 -17.85 -3.09
C LYS A 374 -4.06 -16.47 -3.20
N PRO A 375 -4.98 -16.12 -2.29
CA PRO A 375 -5.40 -14.73 -2.10
C PRO A 375 -4.20 -13.81 -1.85
N VAL A 376 -4.20 -12.63 -2.46
CA VAL A 376 -3.19 -11.58 -2.27
C VAL A 376 -3.86 -10.33 -1.74
N ARG A 377 -3.35 -9.77 -0.65
CA ARG A 377 -3.85 -8.55 0.00
C ARG A 377 -2.67 -7.61 0.28
N PRO A 378 -2.36 -6.70 -0.66
CA PRO A 378 -1.20 -5.82 -0.52
C PRO A 378 -1.35 -4.89 0.68
N TYR A 379 -0.25 -4.68 1.41
CA TYR A 379 -0.15 -3.78 2.55
C TYR A 379 0.15 -2.35 2.08
N PHE A 380 -0.83 -1.48 2.28
CA PHE A 380 -0.70 -0.04 2.07
C PHE A 380 -0.36 0.64 3.39
N TRP A 381 0.57 1.58 3.33
CA TRP A 381 0.77 2.54 4.40
C TRP A 381 0.22 3.87 3.91
N THR A 382 -0.62 4.53 4.72
CA THR A 382 -1.20 5.83 4.37
C THR A 382 -0.20 6.98 4.43
N LEU A 383 1.05 6.69 4.78
CA LEU A 383 2.15 7.65 4.90
C LEU A 383 3.30 7.25 3.97
N LEU A 384 4.11 8.24 3.60
CA LEU A 384 5.37 8.02 2.90
C LEU A 384 6.42 7.42 3.83
N HIS A 385 7.00 6.28 3.45
CA HIS A 385 7.96 5.54 4.26
C HIS A 385 9.31 6.26 4.43
N GLY A 386 9.66 7.19 3.55
CA GLY A 386 10.90 7.98 3.62
C GLY A 386 12.07 7.43 2.80
N GLY A 387 12.20 6.10 2.69
CA GLY A 387 13.25 5.40 1.93
C GLY A 387 14.67 5.61 2.48
N GLY A 388 15.42 4.53 2.70
CA GLY A 388 16.82 4.56 3.15
C GLY A 388 17.06 5.25 4.50
N GLU A 389 18.32 5.57 4.77
CA GLU A 389 18.75 6.27 5.98
C GLU A 389 18.76 7.81 5.82
N GLY A 390 18.63 8.49 6.97
CA GLY A 390 18.73 9.94 7.08
C GLY A 390 17.41 10.67 7.27
N GLN A 391 17.50 11.96 7.62
CA GLN A 391 16.35 12.83 7.74
C GLN A 391 15.85 13.22 6.33
N ARG A 392 14.57 12.99 6.08
CA ARG A 392 13.85 13.38 4.86
C ARG A 392 12.57 14.08 5.28
N TRP A 393 12.26 15.25 4.71
CA TRP A 393 11.04 15.96 5.06
C TRP A 393 9.77 15.15 4.74
N TRP A 394 9.82 14.34 3.67
CA TRP A 394 8.67 13.56 3.21
C TRP A 394 8.40 12.31 4.04
N ARG A 395 9.34 11.88 4.89
CA ARG A 395 9.13 10.71 5.74
C ARG A 395 7.94 10.96 6.67
N GLU A 396 7.07 9.97 6.78
CA GLU A 396 5.84 9.97 7.59
C GLU A 396 4.84 11.08 7.22
N GLN A 397 5.02 11.74 6.08
CA GLN A 397 4.01 12.64 5.54
C GLN A 397 2.83 11.84 4.99
N PRO A 398 1.59 12.35 5.14
CA PRO A 398 0.43 11.72 4.52
C PRO A 398 0.58 11.69 3.01
N LEU A 399 0.19 10.57 2.39
CA LEU A 399 0.08 10.48 0.93
C LEU A 399 -0.94 11.49 0.40
N PRO A 400 -0.79 12.01 -0.84
CA PRO A 400 -1.85 12.77 -1.50
C PRO A 400 -3.15 11.96 -1.58
N ASP A 401 -4.29 12.63 -1.39
CA ASP A 401 -5.60 11.97 -1.47
C ASP A 401 -5.84 11.38 -2.85
N GLU A 402 -5.44 12.11 -3.89
CA GLU A 402 -5.60 11.67 -5.27
C GLU A 402 -4.79 10.43 -5.58
N GLU A 403 -3.54 10.36 -5.10
CA GLU A 403 -2.69 9.17 -5.26
C GLU A 403 -3.23 8.00 -4.44
N GLN A 404 -3.61 8.22 -3.18
CA GLN A 404 -4.14 7.16 -2.31
C GLN A 404 -5.43 6.57 -2.88
N ARG A 405 -6.35 7.42 -3.37
CA ARG A 405 -7.59 6.99 -4.03
C ARG A 405 -7.29 6.18 -5.29
N ALA A 406 -6.39 6.67 -6.15
CA ALA A 406 -6.01 5.99 -7.39
C ALA A 406 -5.34 4.64 -7.12
N MET A 407 -4.37 4.60 -6.19
CA MET A 407 -3.70 3.38 -5.77
C MET A 407 -4.69 2.34 -5.26
N THR A 408 -5.63 2.75 -4.41
CA THR A 408 -6.64 1.84 -3.87
C THR A 408 -7.61 1.32 -4.94
N ALA A 409 -8.22 2.20 -5.73
CA ALA A 409 -9.16 1.78 -6.76
C ALA A 409 -8.49 0.90 -7.82
N MET A 410 -7.34 1.31 -8.34
CA MET A 410 -6.63 0.60 -9.40
C MET A 410 -6.02 -0.73 -8.94
N ALA A 411 -5.75 -0.90 -7.65
CA ALA A 411 -5.28 -2.17 -7.12
C ALA A 411 -6.27 -3.31 -7.40
N PHE A 412 -7.59 -3.07 -7.36
CA PHE A 412 -8.60 -4.10 -7.69
C PHE A 412 -8.54 -4.55 -9.16
N PHE A 413 -7.97 -3.75 -10.06
CA PHE A 413 -7.72 -4.12 -11.47
C PHE A 413 -6.45 -4.97 -11.66
N THR A 414 -5.80 -5.39 -10.59
CA THR A 414 -4.68 -6.34 -10.64
C THR A 414 -5.16 -7.77 -10.36
N GLY A 415 -6.42 -7.93 -9.92
CA GLY A 415 -7.07 -9.18 -9.54
C GLY A 415 -6.56 -9.77 -8.22
N ILE A 416 -6.19 -8.89 -7.29
CA ILE A 416 -6.01 -9.18 -5.85
C ILE A 416 -7.33 -9.62 -5.19
N ASP A 417 -7.23 -10.15 -3.97
CA ASP A 417 -8.40 -10.55 -3.17
C ASP A 417 -8.92 -9.42 -2.28
N GLY A 418 -8.16 -8.34 -2.14
CA GLY A 418 -8.50 -7.16 -1.35
C GLY A 418 -7.22 -6.42 -0.99
N ILE A 419 -7.29 -5.54 -0.01
CA ILE A 419 -6.17 -4.67 0.40
C ILE A 419 -6.05 -4.63 1.92
N VAL A 420 -4.89 -4.22 2.43
CA VAL A 420 -4.71 -3.94 3.86
C VAL A 420 -4.36 -2.46 4.03
N CYS A 421 -5.14 -1.74 4.83
CA CYS A 421 -4.79 -0.42 5.35
C CYS A 421 -3.99 -0.60 6.62
N TRP A 422 -2.68 -0.39 6.58
CA TRP A 422 -1.81 -0.50 7.73
C TRP A 422 -1.32 0.87 8.22
N ASN A 423 -1.38 1.08 9.54
CA ASN A 423 -0.66 2.18 10.20
C ASN A 423 -0.58 1.97 11.72
N TRP A 424 0.33 2.70 12.36
CA TRP A 424 0.53 2.71 13.81
C TRP A 424 0.69 4.14 14.31
N SER A 425 -0.26 4.64 15.11
CA SER A 425 -0.20 6.00 15.68
C SER A 425 0.59 6.11 16.99
N GLY A 426 1.05 4.99 17.55
CA GLY A 426 1.68 5.00 18.86
C GLY A 426 0.69 5.42 19.95
N THR A 427 1.18 6.24 20.88
CA THR A 427 0.36 6.91 21.90
C THR A 427 -0.06 8.32 21.48
N GLY A 428 0.17 8.70 20.21
CA GLY A 428 -0.24 9.98 19.66
C GLY A 428 -1.56 9.90 18.89
N SER A 429 -2.05 11.06 18.45
CA SER A 429 -3.19 11.16 17.54
C SER A 429 -2.71 11.36 16.10
N HIS A 430 -3.28 10.61 15.16
CA HIS A 430 -3.13 10.87 13.72
C HIS A 430 -4.27 11.74 13.17
N HIS A 431 -5.23 12.13 14.00
CA HIS A 431 -6.43 12.89 13.61
C HIS A 431 -6.23 14.40 13.74
N THR A 432 -5.27 14.81 14.57
CA THR A 432 -4.86 16.22 14.74
C THR A 432 -3.40 16.38 14.34
N VAL A 433 -3.03 17.58 13.89
CA VAL A 433 -1.64 17.89 13.54
C VAL A 433 -0.93 18.41 14.79
N ALA A 434 0.09 17.69 15.23
CA ALA A 434 0.97 18.17 16.29
C ALA A 434 2.05 19.06 15.69
N LEU A 435 2.16 20.32 16.13
CA LEU A 435 3.27 21.20 15.71
C LEU A 435 4.60 20.83 16.37
N ARG A 436 4.59 19.94 17.36
CA ARG A 436 5.77 19.42 18.04
C ARG A 436 5.74 17.91 18.11
N THR A 437 6.88 17.27 17.84
CA THR A 437 7.06 15.84 18.09
C THR A 437 8.22 15.63 19.06
N LYS A 438 7.98 14.90 20.15
CA LYS A 438 9.04 14.46 21.05
C LYS A 438 9.78 13.30 20.39
N ALA A 439 11.05 13.47 20.07
CA ALA A 439 11.88 12.37 19.63
C ALA A 439 12.72 11.84 20.80
N ARG A 440 12.78 10.51 20.93
CA ARG A 440 13.77 9.86 21.80
C ARG A 440 15.11 9.87 21.08
N ARG A 441 16.07 10.61 21.61
CA ARG A 441 17.46 10.51 21.18
C ARG A 441 18.24 9.71 22.22
N LYS A 442 18.69 8.52 21.83
CA LYS A 442 19.71 7.81 22.59
C LYS A 442 21.01 8.56 22.41
N VAL A 443 21.49 9.17 23.48
CA VAL A 443 22.80 9.82 23.52
C VAL A 443 23.66 8.99 24.46
N LYS A 444 24.98 8.98 24.23
CA LYS A 444 25.91 8.42 25.21
C LYS A 444 26.31 9.54 26.15
N ASP A 445 26.39 9.25 27.44
CA ASP A 445 26.91 10.19 28.42
C ASP A 445 28.45 10.27 28.26
N PRO A 446 29.15 11.12 29.01
CA PRO A 446 30.61 11.18 28.95
C PRO A 446 31.32 9.85 29.29
N ASN A 447 30.65 8.92 29.97
CA ASN A 447 31.17 7.60 30.32
C ASN A 447 30.86 6.52 29.26
N GLY A 448 30.08 6.87 28.23
CA GLY A 448 29.65 5.95 27.18
C GLY A 448 28.34 5.24 27.47
N ASP A 449 27.69 5.52 28.61
CA ASP A 449 26.44 4.90 29.00
C ASP A 449 25.27 5.50 28.21
N PRO A 450 24.38 4.67 27.65
CA PRO A 450 23.23 5.15 26.90
C PRO A 450 22.24 5.83 27.84
N TRP A 451 21.97 7.11 27.63
CA TRP A 451 20.90 7.85 28.26
C TRP A 451 19.89 8.37 27.22
N GLU A 452 18.65 8.56 27.64
CA GLU A 452 17.57 9.03 26.76
C GLU A 452 17.35 10.52 26.98
N LEU A 453 17.71 11.34 25.99
CA LEU A 453 17.29 12.73 25.93
C LEU A 453 16.03 12.85 25.08
N TRP A 454 15.02 13.50 25.64
CA TRP A 454 13.88 13.97 24.86
C TRP A 454 14.23 15.33 24.27
N GLN A 455 14.54 15.36 22.98
CA GLN A 455 14.69 16.61 22.24
C GLN A 455 13.48 16.81 21.36
N TRP A 456 13.06 18.07 21.24
CA TRP A 456 12.16 18.48 20.18
C TRP A 456 12.97 18.49 18.89
N GLU A 457 12.63 17.60 17.96
CA GLU A 457 13.26 17.57 16.64
C GLU A 457 12.49 18.47 15.68
N HIS A 458 13.20 18.99 14.66
CA HIS A 458 12.61 19.67 13.51
C HIS A 458 11.44 18.84 12.97
N HIS A 459 10.22 19.38 13.07
CA HIS A 459 9.02 18.68 12.70
C HIS A 459 8.54 19.17 11.33
N HIS A 460 8.31 18.23 10.41
CA HIS A 460 7.78 18.56 9.09
C HIS A 460 6.29 18.24 9.04
N VAL A 461 5.51 19.18 8.52
CA VAL A 461 4.04 19.05 8.38
C VAL A 461 3.63 19.45 6.96
N MET A 462 2.66 18.74 6.41
CA MET A 462 2.15 19.00 5.07
C MET A 462 0.97 19.96 5.09
N VAL A 463 0.90 20.87 4.12
CA VAL A 463 -0.21 21.80 3.93
C VAL A 463 -1.39 21.06 3.30
N ASP A 464 -2.57 21.23 3.88
CA ASP A 464 -3.84 20.71 3.34
C ASP A 464 -4.59 21.76 2.54
N ARG A 465 -4.73 22.97 3.11
CA ARG A 465 -5.45 24.09 2.49
C ARG A 465 -4.47 25.19 2.12
N PRO A 466 -4.50 25.71 0.87
CA PRO A 466 -3.62 26.80 0.49
C PRO A 466 -3.82 28.04 1.37
N PHE A 467 -2.74 28.74 1.69
CA PHE A 467 -2.78 29.95 2.52
C PHE A 467 -1.64 30.91 2.18
N ARG A 468 -1.71 32.12 2.74
CA ARG A 468 -0.64 33.12 2.64
C ARG A 468 -0.08 33.42 4.03
N ALA A 469 1.22 33.62 4.11
CA ALA A 469 1.88 34.11 5.32
C ALA A 469 2.85 35.23 4.96
N ALA A 470 3.00 36.19 5.87
CA ALA A 470 3.98 37.26 5.74
C ALA A 470 5.24 36.92 6.57
N ASP A 471 6.41 37.21 6.02
CA ASP A 471 7.65 37.20 6.80
C ASP A 471 7.75 38.43 7.72
N ASP A 472 8.82 38.52 8.50
CA ASP A 472 9.03 39.60 9.47
C ASP A 472 9.18 41.00 8.84
N VAL A 473 9.43 41.08 7.52
CA VAL A 473 9.53 42.35 6.78
C VAL A 473 8.29 42.62 5.89
N GLY A 474 7.27 41.78 6.00
CA GLY A 474 5.98 41.95 5.33
C GLY A 474 5.87 41.35 3.93
N ASN A 475 6.87 40.59 3.45
CA ASN A 475 6.74 39.88 2.17
C ASN A 475 5.77 38.72 2.31
N GLN A 476 4.80 38.64 1.41
CA GLN A 476 3.84 37.53 1.41
C GLN A 476 4.29 36.37 0.54
N GLU A 477 4.27 35.17 1.11
CA GLU A 477 4.43 33.91 0.38
C GLU A 477 3.09 33.14 0.31
N HIS A 478 2.87 32.44 -0.82
CA HIS A 478 1.71 31.57 -1.01
C HIS A 478 2.11 30.09 -0.86
N PHE A 479 1.52 29.42 0.10
CA PHE A 479 1.67 27.99 0.37
C PHE A 479 0.52 27.23 -0.29
N ARG A 480 0.87 26.25 -1.13
CA ARG A 480 -0.03 25.39 -1.89
C ARG A 480 -0.31 24.12 -1.10
N ARG A 481 -1.43 23.46 -1.42
CA ARG A 481 -1.70 22.09 -0.94
C ARG A 481 -0.51 21.19 -1.31
N TYR A 482 -0.09 20.36 -0.36
CA TYR A 482 1.09 19.49 -0.41
C TYR A 482 2.47 20.17 -0.32
N ASP A 483 2.54 21.49 -0.20
CA ASP A 483 3.76 22.11 0.33
C ASP A 483 4.04 21.56 1.73
N VAL A 484 5.31 21.47 2.09
CA VAL A 484 5.72 21.02 3.43
C VAL A 484 6.37 22.17 4.18
N LEU A 485 5.97 22.31 5.44
CA LEU A 485 6.52 23.28 6.36
C LEU A 485 7.46 22.57 7.32
N GLU A 486 8.61 23.16 7.58
CA GLU A 486 9.42 22.83 8.73
C GLU A 486 9.02 23.76 9.88
N ILE A 487 8.52 23.19 10.97
CA ILE A 487 8.22 23.94 12.19
C ILE A 487 9.53 24.21 12.92
N VAL A 488 9.88 25.50 12.98
CA VAL A 488 11.13 26.00 13.58
C VAL A 488 10.95 26.16 15.09
N ALA A 489 9.85 26.78 15.51
CA ALA A 489 9.52 26.98 16.91
C ALA A 489 8.01 27.12 17.11
N VAL A 490 7.54 26.86 18.33
CA VAL A 490 6.18 27.17 18.77
C VAL A 490 6.33 27.90 20.09
N ASP A 491 5.72 29.07 20.24
CA ASP A 491 5.67 29.82 21.48
C ASP A 491 4.32 29.57 22.16
N ASP A 492 4.34 28.85 23.28
CA ASP A 492 3.11 28.50 24.01
C ASP A 492 2.50 29.72 24.74
N THR A 493 3.32 30.72 25.06
CA THR A 493 2.88 31.95 25.75
C THR A 493 2.16 32.87 24.78
N GLN A 494 2.75 33.08 23.60
CA GLN A 494 2.14 33.89 22.55
C GLN A 494 1.15 33.12 21.68
N ARG A 495 1.10 31.79 21.83
CA ARG A 495 0.32 30.87 20.99
C ARG A 495 0.63 31.02 19.50
N THR A 496 1.90 31.27 19.16
CA THR A 496 2.36 31.42 17.78
C THR A 496 3.25 30.26 17.34
N ALA A 497 3.30 30.02 16.04
CA ALA A 497 4.19 29.07 15.41
C ALA A 497 5.09 29.79 14.40
N ARG A 498 6.38 29.51 14.46
CA ARG A 498 7.39 29.90 13.48
C ARG A 498 7.72 28.73 12.59
N PHE A 499 7.70 28.95 11.29
CA PHE A 499 7.93 27.90 10.30
C PHE A 499 8.60 28.44 9.05
N ARG A 500 9.10 27.53 8.22
CA ARG A 500 9.65 27.83 6.89
C ARG A 500 9.23 26.78 5.88
N ARG A 501 9.23 27.10 4.60
CA ARG A 501 9.00 26.10 3.54
C ARG A 501 10.16 25.09 3.54
N ALA A 502 9.84 23.80 3.59
CA ALA A 502 10.82 22.74 3.41
C ALA A 502 11.35 22.78 1.97
N GLY A 503 12.66 22.87 1.81
CA GLY A 503 13.29 22.88 0.49
C GLY A 503 13.16 21.54 -0.24
N PRO A 504 13.25 21.51 -1.58
CA PRO A 504 13.23 20.29 -2.36
C PRO A 504 14.44 19.37 -2.10
N ALA A 505 15.53 19.90 -1.53
CA ALA A 505 16.75 19.16 -1.29
C ALA A 505 16.66 18.29 -0.02
N ALA A 506 16.90 17.00 -0.20
CA ALA A 506 16.99 16.00 0.86
C ALA A 506 18.27 16.10 1.72
N ARG A 507 19.06 17.16 1.55
CA ARG A 507 20.34 17.40 2.24
C ARG A 507 20.34 18.79 2.86
N PRO A 508 20.92 18.97 4.06
CA PRO A 508 21.16 20.29 4.60
C PRO A 508 21.90 21.11 3.55
N ALA A 509 21.39 22.31 3.28
CA ALA A 509 21.97 23.22 2.31
C ALA A 509 23.47 23.38 2.58
N ALA A 510 24.29 23.44 1.53
CA ALA A 510 25.67 23.89 1.66
C ALA A 510 25.67 25.26 2.38
N ALA A 511 26.68 25.53 3.21
CA ALA A 511 26.78 26.70 4.09
C ALA A 511 26.70 28.08 3.40
N SER A 512 26.53 28.12 2.07
CA SER A 512 26.42 29.30 1.23
C SER A 512 25.00 29.62 0.73
N GLN A 513 23.97 28.85 1.13
CA GLN A 513 22.59 29.26 0.80
C GLN A 513 22.11 30.34 1.78
N PRO A 514 21.43 31.39 1.30
CA PRO A 514 20.82 32.38 2.19
C PRO A 514 19.92 31.67 3.20
N SER A 515 19.90 32.16 4.43
CA SER A 515 19.01 31.64 5.48
C SER A 515 17.59 31.57 4.92
N PRO A 516 16.93 30.40 5.01
CA PRO A 516 15.57 30.28 4.49
C PRO A 516 14.64 31.26 5.23
N VAL A 517 13.73 31.88 4.48
CA VAL A 517 12.75 32.84 5.01
C VAL A 517 11.87 32.13 6.04
N GLU A 518 11.68 32.77 7.19
CA GLU A 518 10.80 32.30 8.26
C GLU A 518 9.52 33.13 8.31
N TYR A 519 8.44 32.46 8.71
CA TYR A 519 7.09 32.99 8.81
C TYR A 519 6.56 32.74 10.22
N THR A 520 5.75 33.67 10.71
CA THR A 520 5.09 33.57 12.02
C THR A 520 3.57 33.67 11.85
N MET A 521 2.82 32.78 12.51
CA MET A 521 1.35 32.76 12.50
C MET A 521 0.81 32.28 13.85
N PRO A 522 -0.39 32.70 14.29
CA PRO A 522 -1.07 32.04 15.41
C PRO A 522 -1.21 30.54 15.17
N ALA A 523 -0.89 29.73 16.19
CA ALA A 523 -0.85 28.27 16.05
C ALA A 523 -2.24 27.67 15.78
N ASP A 524 -3.29 28.25 16.35
CA ASP A 524 -4.68 27.87 16.13
C ASP A 524 -5.23 28.29 14.75
N GLU A 525 -4.62 29.27 14.11
CA GLU A 525 -4.86 29.59 12.69
C GLU A 525 -4.10 28.65 11.76
N LEU A 526 -2.85 28.29 12.11
CA LEU A 526 -2.00 27.43 11.28
C LEU A 526 -2.49 25.98 11.26
N VAL A 527 -2.79 25.37 12.43
CA VAL A 527 -3.12 23.94 12.53
C VAL A 527 -4.25 23.49 11.59
N PRO A 528 -5.38 24.21 11.47
CA PRO A 528 -6.45 23.85 10.53
C PRO A 528 -6.03 23.89 9.05
N LEU A 529 -4.92 24.54 8.70
CA LEU A 529 -4.40 24.61 7.33
C LEU A 529 -3.48 23.42 6.99
N LEU A 530 -3.12 22.62 8.00
CA LEU A 530 -2.21 21.49 7.90
C LEU A 530 -2.96 20.16 7.79
N ARG A 531 -2.28 19.17 7.23
CA ARG A 531 -2.84 17.87 6.85
C ARG A 531 -2.61 16.82 7.95
N PRO A 532 -3.68 16.27 8.55
CA PRO A 532 -3.54 15.16 9.50
C PRO A 532 -3.01 13.89 8.84
N LYS A 533 -2.25 13.09 9.59
CA LYS A 533 -1.67 11.81 9.13
C LYS A 533 -2.74 10.77 8.75
N SER A 534 -3.95 10.88 9.29
CA SER A 534 -5.07 9.99 8.99
C SER A 534 -5.94 10.44 7.80
N ALA A 535 -5.73 11.64 7.23
CA ALA A 535 -6.52 12.12 6.10
C ALA A 535 -6.58 11.14 4.90
N PRO A 536 -5.49 10.46 4.51
CA PRO A 536 -5.52 9.54 3.37
C PRO A 536 -6.41 8.29 3.59
N VAL A 537 -6.84 8.01 4.82
CA VAL A 537 -7.82 6.93 5.08
C VAL A 537 -9.15 7.23 4.39
N ALA A 538 -9.59 8.49 4.39
CA ALA A 538 -10.79 8.90 3.66
C ALA A 538 -10.64 8.62 2.16
N ALA A 539 -9.49 8.99 1.58
CA ALA A 539 -9.18 8.74 0.16
C ALA A 539 -9.11 7.24 -0.20
N MET A 540 -8.63 6.41 0.72
CA MET A 540 -8.64 4.95 0.55
C MET A 540 -10.08 4.41 0.51
N ILE A 541 -10.95 4.88 1.41
CA ILE A 541 -12.38 4.53 1.42
C ILE A 541 -13.08 5.01 0.16
N GLU A 542 -12.77 6.22 -0.31
CA GLU A 542 -13.25 6.74 -1.60
C GLU A 542 -12.82 5.86 -2.78
N GLY A 543 -11.57 5.39 -2.80
CA GLY A 543 -11.08 4.48 -3.83
C GLY A 543 -11.82 3.14 -3.82
N MET A 544 -12.15 2.62 -2.63
CA MET A 544 -12.99 1.42 -2.47
C MET A 544 -14.45 1.67 -2.89
N ALA A 545 -15.03 2.81 -2.52
CA ALA A 545 -16.39 3.18 -2.90
C ALA A 545 -16.55 3.28 -4.43
N LEU A 546 -15.53 3.83 -5.11
CA LEU A 546 -15.50 3.95 -6.57
C LEU A 546 -15.56 2.59 -7.28
N VAL A 547 -14.97 1.54 -6.71
CA VAL A 547 -14.96 0.20 -7.31
C VAL A 547 -16.13 -0.68 -6.85
N LYS A 548 -16.80 -0.35 -5.74
CA LYS A 548 -17.89 -1.17 -5.17
C LYS A 548 -19.02 -1.47 -6.16
N PRO A 549 -19.56 -0.53 -6.95
CA PRO A 549 -20.59 -0.85 -7.94
C PRO A 549 -20.14 -1.83 -9.04
N LEU A 550 -18.84 -1.97 -9.23
CA LEU A 550 -18.21 -2.78 -10.28
C LEU A 550 -17.51 -4.04 -9.70
N GLU A 551 -17.68 -4.31 -8.40
CA GLU A 551 -16.92 -5.33 -7.68
C GLU A 551 -17.01 -6.72 -8.34
N TYR A 552 -18.18 -7.05 -8.90
CA TYR A 552 -18.42 -8.32 -9.56
C TYR A 552 -17.56 -8.46 -10.82
N LEU A 553 -17.58 -7.44 -11.68
CA LEU A 553 -16.78 -7.43 -12.92
C LEU A 553 -15.29 -7.49 -12.60
N LEU A 554 -14.83 -6.75 -11.57
CA LEU A 554 -13.44 -6.73 -11.16
C LEU A 554 -12.97 -8.05 -10.55
N ARG A 555 -13.82 -8.73 -9.77
CA ARG A 555 -13.48 -10.03 -9.17
C ARG A 555 -13.43 -11.15 -10.20
N HIS A 556 -14.40 -11.19 -11.10
CA HIS A 556 -14.63 -12.34 -11.97
C HIS A 556 -14.13 -12.15 -13.40
N GLY A 557 -13.75 -10.92 -13.77
CA GLY A 557 -13.16 -10.60 -15.04
C GLY A 557 -11.68 -10.97 -15.15
N GLN A 558 -11.20 -10.98 -16.38
CA GLN A 558 -9.81 -11.17 -16.73
C GLN A 558 -9.08 -9.82 -16.66
N VAL A 559 -7.97 -9.79 -15.94
CA VAL A 559 -7.07 -8.63 -15.91
C VAL A 559 -6.36 -8.50 -17.24
N MET A 560 -6.40 -7.30 -17.82
CA MET A 560 -5.77 -6.96 -19.08
C MET A 560 -4.71 -5.87 -18.82
N ILE A 561 -3.48 -6.11 -19.29
CA ILE A 561 -2.36 -5.18 -19.14
C ILE A 561 -2.07 -4.54 -20.51
N ASP A 562 -2.71 -3.40 -20.78
CA ASP A 562 -2.51 -2.67 -22.03
C ASP A 562 -1.16 -1.93 -22.05
N VAL A 563 -0.78 -1.36 -20.90
CA VAL A 563 0.54 -0.77 -20.64
C VAL A 563 1.00 -1.28 -19.27
N SER A 564 2.22 -1.83 -19.18
CA SER A 564 2.69 -2.34 -17.89
C SER A 564 2.92 -1.20 -16.91
N ALA A 565 2.58 -1.44 -15.64
CA ALA A 565 2.85 -0.47 -14.57
C ALA A 565 4.35 -0.18 -14.41
N GLN A 566 5.23 -1.14 -14.74
CA GLN A 566 6.68 -0.93 -14.80
C GLN A 566 7.07 0.10 -15.86
N HIS A 567 6.46 0.04 -17.05
CA HIS A 567 6.70 1.03 -18.11
C HIS A 567 6.18 2.42 -17.70
N GLN A 568 4.98 2.47 -17.11
CA GLN A 568 4.39 3.70 -16.57
C GLN A 568 5.24 4.30 -15.46
N PHE A 569 5.84 3.47 -14.60
CA PHE A 569 6.79 3.89 -13.57
C PHE A 569 8.07 4.47 -14.18
N ALA A 570 8.67 3.78 -15.15
CA ALA A 570 9.92 4.18 -15.78
C ALA A 570 9.80 5.55 -16.48
N GLN A 571 8.69 5.74 -17.19
CA GLN A 571 8.43 6.90 -18.04
C GLN A 571 7.54 7.97 -17.37
N THR A 572 7.09 7.73 -16.13
CA THR A 572 6.13 8.59 -15.41
C THR A 572 4.88 8.89 -16.27
N LEU A 573 4.36 7.88 -16.97
CA LEU A 573 3.18 8.01 -17.83
C LEU A 573 1.90 8.07 -16.99
N PRO A 574 0.79 8.60 -17.55
CA PRO A 574 -0.50 8.38 -16.95
C PRO A 574 -0.81 6.88 -16.85
N VAL A 575 -1.50 6.52 -15.77
CA VAL A 575 -1.80 5.15 -15.41
C VAL A 575 -3.14 4.73 -16.04
N VAL A 576 -3.17 3.52 -16.60
CA VAL A 576 -4.38 2.86 -17.10
C VAL A 576 -4.39 1.42 -16.66
N ARG A 577 -5.56 0.94 -16.22
CA ARG A 577 -5.80 -0.47 -15.88
C ARG A 577 -7.10 -0.95 -16.51
N ARG A 578 -7.17 -2.24 -16.85
CA ARG A 578 -8.36 -2.81 -17.49
C ARG A 578 -8.69 -4.20 -16.97
N VAL A 579 -9.99 -4.44 -16.78
CA VAL A 579 -10.56 -5.78 -16.56
C VAL A 579 -11.63 -6.03 -17.61
N ARG A 580 -11.66 -7.24 -18.17
CA ARG A 580 -12.67 -7.67 -19.15
C ARG A 580 -13.52 -8.80 -18.60
N LEU A 581 -14.84 -8.70 -18.71
CA LEU A 581 -15.76 -9.80 -18.44
C LEU A 581 -16.80 -9.88 -19.56
N GLY A 582 -16.70 -10.92 -20.39
CA GLY A 582 -17.54 -11.05 -21.59
C GLY A 582 -17.39 -9.87 -22.55
N PRO A 583 -18.49 -9.18 -22.91
CA PRO A 583 -18.43 -8.04 -23.81
C PRO A 583 -17.98 -6.74 -23.12
N TRP A 584 -17.90 -6.69 -21.80
CA TRP A 584 -17.60 -5.45 -21.08
C TRP A 584 -16.12 -5.29 -20.75
N HIS A 585 -15.63 -4.07 -20.95
CA HIS A 585 -14.32 -3.61 -20.51
C HIS A 585 -14.50 -2.53 -19.46
N VAL A 586 -13.99 -2.77 -18.26
CA VAL A 586 -13.89 -1.75 -17.22
C VAL A 586 -12.46 -1.21 -17.27
N LEU A 587 -12.30 0.11 -17.47
CA LEU A 587 -10.99 0.77 -17.49
C LEU A 587 -10.91 1.81 -16.39
N ALA A 588 -9.76 1.92 -15.72
CA ALA A 588 -9.47 3.01 -14.80
C ALA A 588 -8.30 3.84 -15.32
N THR A 589 -8.39 5.18 -15.25
CA THR A 589 -7.30 6.11 -15.60
C THR A 589 -6.98 7.09 -14.46
N TYR A 590 -5.72 7.54 -14.44
CA TYR A 590 -5.21 8.52 -13.48
C TYR A 590 -3.92 9.14 -14.01
N ASP A 591 -3.71 10.45 -13.84
CA ASP A 591 -2.46 11.12 -14.18
C ASP A 591 -1.76 11.68 -12.92
N PRO A 592 -0.66 11.06 -12.48
CA PRO A 592 0.06 11.55 -11.31
C PRO A 592 0.71 12.93 -11.54
N ALA A 593 0.96 13.36 -12.78
CA ALA A 593 1.64 14.62 -13.03
C ALA A 593 0.89 15.82 -12.43
N VAL A 594 -0.44 15.78 -12.41
CA VAL A 594 -1.28 16.90 -11.97
C VAL A 594 -1.08 17.22 -10.47
N VAL A 595 -1.00 16.19 -9.63
CA VAL A 595 -0.74 16.33 -8.18
C VAL A 595 0.62 16.97 -7.92
N HIS A 596 1.57 16.77 -8.82
CA HIS A 596 2.94 17.28 -8.75
C HIS A 596 3.14 18.57 -9.57
N GLY A 597 2.06 19.29 -9.88
CA GLY A 597 2.10 20.60 -10.55
C GLY A 597 2.16 20.56 -12.07
N GLY A 598 2.02 19.39 -12.68
CA GLY A 598 1.85 19.21 -14.12
C GLY A 598 0.43 19.49 -14.60
N VAL A 599 0.20 19.25 -15.90
CA VAL A 599 -1.12 19.37 -16.54
C VAL A 599 -1.68 17.98 -16.89
N PRO A 600 -3.01 17.81 -16.96
CA PRO A 600 -3.62 16.57 -17.44
C PRO A 600 -3.08 16.11 -18.80
N ARG A 601 -2.92 14.80 -18.97
CA ARG A 601 -2.44 14.17 -20.22
C ARG A 601 -3.45 13.15 -20.72
N GLN A 602 -3.40 12.87 -22.01
CA GLN A 602 -4.23 11.83 -22.65
C GLN A 602 -3.47 10.50 -22.69
N ILE A 603 -4.19 9.39 -22.52
CA ILE A 603 -3.72 8.04 -22.77
C ILE A 603 -4.21 7.61 -24.15
N VAL A 604 -3.33 7.02 -24.93
CA VAL A 604 -3.65 6.49 -26.26
C VAL A 604 -3.31 5.01 -26.28
N LEU A 605 -4.33 4.17 -26.48
CA LEU A 605 -4.18 2.73 -26.65
C LEU A 605 -4.40 2.39 -28.12
N GLU A 606 -3.31 2.00 -28.79
CA GLU A 606 -3.34 1.51 -30.16
C GLU A 606 -3.71 0.02 -30.18
N ASP A 607 -4.37 -0.42 -31.26
CA ASP A 607 -4.84 -1.79 -31.47
C ASP A 607 -5.57 -2.38 -30.24
N PHE A 608 -6.48 -1.58 -29.66
CA PHE A 608 -7.16 -1.88 -28.41
C PHE A 608 -7.84 -3.26 -28.44
N ASP A 609 -7.63 -4.03 -27.37
CA ASP A 609 -8.05 -5.43 -27.23
C ASP A 609 -7.51 -6.38 -28.33
N GLY A 610 -6.36 -6.04 -28.93
CA GLY A 610 -5.75 -6.82 -30.02
C GLY A 610 -6.42 -6.60 -31.38
N VAL A 611 -7.35 -5.64 -31.48
CA VAL A 611 -8.06 -5.35 -32.72
C VAL A 611 -7.29 -4.31 -33.53
N ARG A 612 -6.62 -4.77 -34.60
CA ARG A 612 -5.82 -3.90 -35.47
C ARG A 612 -6.64 -2.71 -36.01
N GLY A 613 -6.10 -1.51 -35.83
CA GLY A 613 -6.70 -0.24 -36.25
C GLY A 613 -7.85 0.24 -35.37
N ARG A 614 -8.05 -0.36 -34.19
CA ARG A 614 -8.95 0.17 -33.16
C ARG A 614 -8.13 0.99 -32.17
N LYS A 615 -8.40 2.30 -32.10
CA LYS A 615 -7.67 3.25 -31.27
C LYS A 615 -8.58 3.84 -30.20
N LEU A 616 -8.14 3.80 -28.95
CA LEU A 616 -8.87 4.35 -27.81
C LEU A 616 -8.08 5.49 -27.18
N ARG A 617 -8.69 6.67 -27.10
CA ARG A 617 -8.15 7.83 -26.40
C ARG A 617 -8.91 8.07 -25.09
N LEU A 618 -8.18 8.16 -23.99
CA LEU A 618 -8.75 8.30 -22.64
C LEU A 618 -8.18 9.56 -21.96
N PRO A 619 -9.00 10.36 -21.28
CA PRO A 619 -8.49 11.43 -20.45
C PRO A 619 -7.91 10.87 -19.15
N ALA A 620 -6.85 11.49 -18.65
CA ALA A 620 -6.29 11.21 -17.34
C ALA A 620 -5.90 12.53 -16.65
N ASP A 621 -6.28 12.66 -15.38
CA ASP A 621 -6.01 13.84 -14.56
C ASP A 621 -5.85 13.42 -13.08
N ALA A 622 -5.93 14.39 -12.17
CA ALA A 622 -5.83 14.15 -10.72
C ALA A 622 -6.99 13.31 -10.15
N GLN A 623 -8.07 13.10 -10.90
CA GLN A 623 -9.20 12.27 -10.48
C GLN A 623 -9.02 10.85 -11.02
N THR A 624 -9.31 9.86 -10.18
CA THR A 624 -9.44 8.48 -10.67
C THR A 624 -10.74 8.36 -11.45
N ARG A 625 -10.65 7.98 -12.72
CA ARG A 625 -11.77 7.88 -13.65
C ARG A 625 -12.01 6.43 -14.02
N ILE A 626 -13.25 5.95 -13.99
CA ILE A 626 -13.61 4.61 -14.46
C ILE A 626 -14.55 4.69 -15.66
N PHE A 627 -14.19 4.03 -16.75
CA PHE A 627 -15.00 3.89 -17.96
C PHE A 627 -15.51 2.45 -18.08
N VAL A 628 -16.73 2.28 -18.57
CA VAL A 628 -17.26 0.97 -18.94
C VAL A 628 -17.62 0.96 -20.42
N LEU A 629 -16.97 0.08 -21.17
CA LEU A 629 -17.15 -0.07 -22.61
C LEU A 629 -17.78 -1.43 -22.93
N GLU A 630 -18.52 -1.52 -24.02
CA GLU A 630 -19.17 -2.77 -24.47
C GLU A 630 -18.82 -3.09 -25.92
N GLU A 631 -18.33 -4.29 -26.17
CA GLU A 631 -18.21 -4.87 -27.51
C GLU A 631 -19.63 -5.07 -28.08
N ARG A 632 -19.93 -4.41 -29.20
CA ARG A 632 -21.15 -4.73 -29.94
C ARG A 632 -21.00 -6.10 -30.57
N SER A 633 -21.91 -7.01 -30.26
CA SER A 633 -22.09 -8.24 -31.04
C SER A 633 -22.26 -7.81 -32.49
N GLY A 634 -21.32 -8.18 -33.37
CA GLY A 634 -21.52 -8.00 -34.81
C GLY A 634 -22.77 -8.79 -35.18
N GLY A 635 -23.85 -8.09 -35.50
CA GLY A 635 -25.06 -8.68 -36.04
C GLY A 635 -24.84 -9.26 -37.43
#